data_AF-A0A2H5FNL7-F1
#
_entry.id   AF-A0A2H5FNL7-F1
#
_cell.length_a   1.000
_cell.length_b   1.000
_cell.length_c   1.000
_cell.angle_alpha   90.00
_cell.angle_beta   90.00
_cell.angle_gamma   90.00
#
_symmetry.space_group_name_H-M   'P 1'
#
loop_
_entity.id
_entity.type
_entity.pdbx_description
1 polymer ?
#
loop_
_entity_poly.entity_id
_entity_poly.type
_entity_poly.pdbx_seq_one_letter_code
_entity_poly.pdbx_strand_id
1 'polypeptide(L)'
;MSQDNRELQILLKNLDSVVESIRKVLLSAKSAAAKKQKTPFFLAKIDDTELDIILVKISSYKKLRQNSDNASNSEKEVASVMDIFVGTESLIQKISEGNKVAEYVEHGFFKELTHISLEVKRLIA
;
A
#
# COMPACT_ATOMS: atom_id res chain seq x y z
N MET A 1 20.36 -21.70 1.91
CA MET A 1 19.27 -21.13 1.09
C MET A 1 19.51 -21.52 -0.36
N SER A 2 18.47 -21.85 -1.12
CA SER A 2 18.59 -22.01 -2.59
C SER A 2 18.86 -20.64 -3.25
N GLN A 3 19.45 -20.66 -4.45
CA GLN A 3 19.71 -19.44 -5.22
C GLN A 3 18.41 -18.67 -5.51
N ASP A 4 17.35 -19.35 -5.91
CA ASP A 4 16.03 -18.77 -6.17
C ASP A 4 15.46 -18.04 -4.94
N ASN A 5 15.65 -18.60 -3.74
CA ASN A 5 15.18 -17.96 -2.52
C ASN A 5 16.00 -16.69 -2.20
N ARG A 6 17.29 -16.68 -2.52
CA ARG A 6 18.13 -15.49 -2.35
C ARG A 6 17.72 -14.37 -3.31
N GLU A 7 17.46 -14.71 -4.57
CA GLU A 7 16.96 -13.76 -5.57
C GLU A 7 15.59 -13.19 -5.17
N LEU A 8 14.69 -14.04 -4.67
CA LEU A 8 13.40 -13.61 -4.13
C LEU A 8 13.54 -12.66 -2.94
N GLN A 9 14.45 -12.94 -2.01
CA GLN A 9 14.69 -12.06 -0.86
C GLN A 9 15.26 -10.70 -1.26
N ILE A 10 16.08 -10.65 -2.32
CA ILE A 10 16.58 -9.39 -2.90
C ILE A 10 15.40 -8.60 -3.49
N LEU A 11 14.52 -9.26 -4.25
CA LEU A 11 13.33 -8.62 -4.80
C LEU A 11 12.41 -8.07 -3.69
N LEU A 12 12.10 -8.88 -2.67
CA LEU A 12 11.29 -8.45 -1.52
C LEU A 12 11.91 -7.24 -0.80
N LYS A 13 13.24 -7.23 -0.65
CA LYS A 13 13.96 -6.09 -0.08
C LYS A 13 13.84 -4.82 -0.93
N ASN A 14 13.85 -4.95 -2.25
CA ASN A 14 13.60 -3.80 -3.14
C ASN A 14 12.17 -3.29 -2.98
N LEU A 15 11.20 -4.21 -2.88
CA LEU A 15 9.78 -3.90 -2.69
C LEU A 15 9.45 -3.31 -1.30
N ASP A 16 10.29 -3.50 -0.28
CA ASP A 16 10.11 -2.87 1.05
C ASP A 16 10.00 -1.33 0.93
N SER A 17 10.77 -0.72 0.03
CA SER A 17 10.74 0.72 -0.22
C SER A 17 9.44 1.19 -0.90
N VAL A 18 8.90 0.35 -1.79
CA VAL A 18 7.62 0.57 -2.48
C VAL A 18 6.47 0.48 -1.48
N VAL A 19 6.44 -0.57 -0.66
CA VAL A 19 5.42 -0.75 0.39
C VAL A 19 5.43 0.44 1.36
N GLU A 20 6.61 0.95 1.72
CA GLU A 20 6.71 2.15 2.55
C GLU A 20 6.22 3.41 1.85
N SER A 21 6.46 3.53 0.54
CA SER A 21 5.94 4.65 -0.25
C SER A 21 4.41 4.61 -0.27
N ILE A 22 3.80 3.45 -0.53
CA ILE A 22 2.34 3.27 -0.46
C ILE A 22 1.82 3.69 0.92
N ARG A 23 2.45 3.23 2.01
CA ARG A 23 2.06 3.61 3.38
C ARG A 23 1.99 5.12 3.56
N LYS A 24 3.00 5.86 3.10
CA LYS A 24 3.07 7.31 3.22
C LYS A 24 1.95 8.00 2.46
N VAL A 25 1.68 7.55 1.23
CA VAL A 25 0.57 8.09 0.41
C VAL A 25 -0.77 7.87 1.11
N LEU A 26 -1.03 6.65 1.62
CA LEU A 26 -2.27 6.33 2.33
C LEU A 26 -2.44 7.15 3.61
N LEU A 27 -1.37 7.36 4.39
CA LEU A 27 -1.41 8.22 5.58
C LEU A 27 -1.66 9.70 5.24
N SER A 28 -1.08 10.18 4.15
CA SER A 28 -1.31 11.53 3.63
C SER A 28 -2.78 11.71 3.23
N ALA A 29 -3.33 10.76 2.46
CA ALA A 29 -4.74 10.75 2.05
C ALA A 29 -5.69 10.72 3.26
N LYS A 30 -5.44 9.86 4.24
CA LYS A 30 -6.22 9.79 5.48
C LYS A 30 -6.18 11.11 6.27
N SER A 31 -4.99 11.73 6.35
CA SER A 31 -4.83 13.02 7.06
C SER A 31 -5.53 14.17 6.35
N ALA A 32 -5.55 14.16 5.01
CA ALA A 32 -6.26 15.13 4.21
C ALA A 32 -7.79 15.03 4.42
N ALA A 33 -8.32 13.80 4.38
CA ALA A 33 -9.74 13.53 4.65
C ALA A 33 -10.16 13.96 6.07
N ALA A 34 -9.30 13.71 7.08
CA ALA A 34 -9.57 14.09 8.46
C ALA A 34 -9.58 15.62 8.69
N LYS A 35 -8.75 16.39 7.95
CA LYS A 35 -8.70 17.87 8.08
C LYS A 35 -9.93 18.57 7.50
N LYS A 36 -10.61 17.98 6.51
CA LYS A 36 -11.85 18.52 5.90
C LYS A 36 -13.13 18.04 6.59
N GLN A 37 -13.10 16.95 7.37
CA GLN A 37 -14.24 16.47 8.16
C GLN A 37 -14.53 17.38 9.39
N LYS A 38 -15.22 18.50 9.15
CA LYS A 38 -16.18 19.08 10.13
C LYS A 38 -17.57 18.42 10.04
N THR A 39 -17.68 17.34 9.26
CA THR A 39 -18.90 16.58 9.01
C THR A 39 -19.01 15.40 9.97
N PRO A 40 -20.18 15.13 10.57
CA PRO A 40 -20.35 14.08 11.56
C PRO A 40 -19.99 12.68 11.01
N PHE A 41 -19.36 11.90 11.89
CA PHE A 41 -18.68 10.60 11.73
C PHE A 41 -19.44 9.49 10.97
N PHE A 42 -20.70 9.70 10.59
CA PHE A 42 -21.58 8.67 10.02
C PHE A 42 -21.63 8.65 8.48
N LEU A 43 -21.15 9.69 7.78
CA LEU A 43 -21.23 9.79 6.31
C LEU A 43 -19.91 9.57 5.55
N ALA A 44 -18.77 9.40 6.23
CA ALA A 44 -17.46 9.26 5.59
C ALA A 44 -16.91 7.81 5.54
N LYS A 45 -17.69 6.82 6.01
CA LYS A 45 -17.17 5.55 6.55
C LYS A 45 -16.53 4.56 5.57
N ILE A 46 -16.80 4.64 4.26
CA ILE A 46 -16.40 3.56 3.34
C ILE A 46 -14.90 3.66 2.99
N ASP A 47 -14.39 4.88 2.73
CA ASP A 47 -13.01 5.07 2.26
C ASP A 47 -11.98 4.90 3.39
N ASP A 48 -12.29 5.40 4.61
CA ASP A 48 -11.40 5.31 5.77
C ASP A 48 -11.18 3.86 6.24
N THR A 49 -12.21 3.01 6.14
CA THR A 49 -12.13 1.61 6.58
C THR A 49 -11.19 0.81 5.68
N GLU A 50 -11.26 1.01 4.36
CA GLU A 50 -10.40 0.30 3.40
C GLU A 50 -8.95 0.78 3.45
N LEU A 51 -8.74 2.10 3.61
CA LEU A 51 -7.43 2.68 3.91
C LEU A 51 -6.79 2.03 5.14
N ASP A 52 -7.56 1.90 6.23
CA ASP A 52 -7.07 1.32 7.47
C ASP A 52 -6.75 -0.17 7.34
N ILE A 53 -7.55 -0.93 6.60
CA ILE A 53 -7.26 -2.34 6.31
C ILE A 53 -5.90 -2.47 5.61
N ILE A 54 -5.62 -1.66 4.59
CA ILE A 54 -4.35 -1.73 3.86
C ILE A 54 -3.19 -1.31 4.76
N LEU A 55 -3.35 -0.27 5.59
CA LEU A 55 -2.33 0.14 6.56
C LEU A 55 -2.01 -0.95 7.61
N VAL A 56 -3.02 -1.71 8.03
CA VAL A 56 -2.84 -2.89 8.89
C VAL A 56 -2.06 -3.99 8.15
N LYS A 57 -2.42 -4.30 6.89
CA LYS A 57 -1.67 -5.27 6.07
C LYS A 57 -0.20 -4.89 5.91
N ILE A 58 0.09 -3.62 5.63
CA ILE A 58 1.46 -3.09 5.57
C ILE A 58 2.20 -3.28 6.91
N SER A 59 1.53 -3.01 8.02
CA SER A 59 2.12 -3.18 9.35
C SER A 59 2.42 -4.65 9.66
N SER A 60 1.53 -5.56 9.28
CA SER A 60 1.71 -7.01 9.39
C SER A 60 2.88 -7.50 8.51
N TYR A 61 2.96 -7.03 7.26
CA TYR A 61 4.07 -7.32 6.36
C TYR A 61 5.41 -6.87 6.96
N LYS A 62 5.50 -5.64 7.48
CA LYS A 62 6.73 -5.15 8.11
C LYS A 62 7.18 -6.00 9.30
N LYS A 63 6.24 -6.46 10.13
CA LYS A 63 6.55 -7.39 11.24
C LYS A 63 7.04 -8.74 10.71
N LEU A 64 6.42 -9.24 9.65
CA LEU A 64 6.84 -10.47 8.97
C LEU A 64 8.29 -10.34 8.46
N ARG A 65 8.64 -9.21 7.85
CA ARG A 65 10.00 -8.89 7.37
C ARG A 65 11.03 -8.76 8.49
N GLN A 66 10.67 -8.15 9.61
CA GLN A 66 11.58 -8.02 10.76
C GLN A 66 11.93 -9.37 11.41
N ASN A 67 11.03 -10.35 11.33
CA ASN A 67 11.24 -11.70 11.85
C ASN A 67 11.79 -12.67 10.79
N SER A 68 12.20 -12.17 9.61
CA SER A 68 12.60 -12.98 8.45
C SER A 68 14.09 -13.33 8.43
N ASP A 69 14.66 -13.76 9.56
CA ASP A 69 16.02 -14.36 9.56
C ASP A 69 16.04 -15.73 8.86
N ASN A 70 14.86 -16.30 8.55
CA ASN A 70 14.71 -17.65 8.00
C ASN A 70 14.00 -17.66 6.64
N ALA A 71 14.65 -18.34 5.69
CA ALA A 71 14.18 -18.70 4.34
C ALA A 71 12.78 -19.34 4.24
N SER A 72 12.17 -19.77 5.36
CA SER A 72 10.91 -20.51 5.37
C SER A 72 9.66 -19.63 5.24
N ASN A 73 9.79 -18.31 5.26
CA ASN A 73 8.65 -17.39 5.27
C ASN A 73 8.40 -16.67 3.94
N SER A 74 9.18 -16.95 2.90
CA SER A 74 9.18 -16.18 1.65
C SER A 74 7.86 -16.24 0.89
N GLU A 75 7.16 -17.36 0.93
CA GLU A 75 5.82 -17.47 0.36
C GLU A 75 4.82 -16.54 1.06
N LYS A 76 4.86 -16.48 2.40
CA LYS A 76 3.99 -15.58 3.18
C LYS A 76 4.34 -14.11 2.97
N GLU A 77 5.62 -13.80 2.80
CA GLU A 77 6.10 -12.45 2.50
C GLU A 77 5.58 -11.99 1.14
N VAL A 78 5.75 -12.82 0.12
CA VAL A 78 5.23 -12.57 -1.22
C VAL A 78 3.73 -12.40 -1.21
N ALA A 79 2.98 -13.33 -0.58
CA ALA A 79 1.54 -13.24 -0.48
C ALA A 79 1.09 -11.95 0.21
N SER A 80 1.80 -11.53 1.26
CA SER A 80 1.51 -10.28 1.97
C SER A 80 1.75 -9.04 1.10
N VAL A 81 2.82 -9.00 0.31
CA VAL A 81 3.10 -7.90 -0.63
C VAL A 81 2.05 -7.85 -1.74
N MET A 82 1.69 -8.99 -2.32
CA MET A 82 0.65 -9.06 -3.35
C MET A 82 -0.69 -8.56 -2.79
N ASP A 83 -1.07 -8.98 -1.59
CA ASP A 83 -2.31 -8.57 -0.95
C ASP A 83 -2.36 -7.05 -0.65
N ILE A 84 -1.21 -6.43 -0.35
CA ILE A 84 -1.08 -4.97 -0.25
C ILE A 84 -1.30 -4.30 -1.61
N PHE A 85 -0.68 -4.81 -2.68
CA PHE A 85 -0.82 -4.22 -4.01
C PHE A 85 -2.25 -4.34 -4.54
N VAL A 86 -2.86 -5.52 -4.45
CA VAL A 86 -4.26 -5.74 -4.87
C VAL A 86 -5.22 -4.88 -4.04
N GLY A 87 -5.01 -4.80 -2.73
CA GLY A 87 -5.82 -3.92 -1.87
C GLY A 87 -5.69 -2.45 -2.27
N THR A 88 -4.47 -2.00 -2.56
CA THR A 88 -4.20 -0.62 -2.98
C THR A 88 -4.83 -0.33 -4.34
N GLU A 89 -4.72 -1.23 -5.30
CA GLU A 89 -5.36 -1.10 -6.62
C GLU A 89 -6.89 -1.03 -6.51
N SER A 90 -7.49 -1.92 -5.72
CA SER A 90 -8.95 -1.91 -5.50
C SER A 90 -9.43 -0.62 -4.84
N LEU A 91 -8.67 -0.09 -3.89
CA LEU A 91 -8.97 1.21 -3.27
C LEU A 91 -8.89 2.34 -4.30
N ILE A 92 -7.83 2.38 -5.12
CA ILE A 92 -7.67 3.38 -6.18
C ILE A 92 -8.88 3.35 -7.12
N GLN A 93 -9.28 2.16 -7.57
CA GLN A 93 -10.42 2.00 -8.46
C GLN A 93 -11.71 2.54 -7.84
N LYS A 94 -12.01 2.18 -6.59
CA LYS A 94 -13.20 2.68 -5.88
C LYS A 94 -13.20 4.19 -5.69
N ILE A 95 -12.04 4.77 -5.36
CA ILE A 95 -11.91 6.22 -5.25
C ILE A 95 -12.17 6.84 -6.62
N SER A 96 -11.56 6.32 -7.70
CA SER A 96 -11.71 6.80 -9.08
C SER A 96 -13.15 6.74 -9.60
N GLU A 97 -13.91 5.74 -9.18
CA GLU A 97 -15.34 5.57 -9.54
C GLU A 97 -16.28 6.34 -8.60
N GLY A 98 -15.76 6.87 -7.50
CA GLY A 98 -16.54 7.52 -6.44
C GLY A 98 -16.77 9.02 -6.63
N ASN A 99 -17.66 9.58 -5.81
CA ASN A 99 -18.02 11.01 -5.89
C ASN A 99 -16.98 11.98 -5.30
N LYS A 100 -15.89 11.45 -4.71
CA LYS A 100 -14.87 12.24 -3.99
C LYS A 100 -13.52 12.33 -4.72
N VAL A 101 -13.44 11.89 -5.97
CA VAL A 101 -12.19 11.89 -6.77
C VAL A 101 -11.43 13.22 -6.69
N ALA A 102 -12.14 14.34 -6.81
CA ALA A 102 -11.53 15.68 -6.82
C ALA A 102 -10.66 15.94 -5.58
N GLU A 103 -11.07 15.44 -4.41
CA GLU A 103 -10.32 15.60 -3.17
C GLU A 103 -8.97 14.87 -3.22
N TYR A 104 -8.95 13.64 -3.76
CA TYR A 104 -7.73 12.87 -3.92
C TYR A 104 -6.82 13.43 -5.02
N VAL A 105 -7.39 14.03 -6.08
CA VAL A 105 -6.64 14.71 -7.13
C VAL A 105 -5.93 15.96 -6.60
N GLU A 106 -6.63 16.82 -5.84
CA GLU A 106 -6.07 18.03 -5.24
C GLU A 106 -4.85 17.74 -4.35
N HIS A 107 -4.87 16.60 -3.66
CA HIS A 107 -3.80 16.18 -2.76
C HIS A 107 -2.71 15.32 -3.43
N GLY A 108 -2.76 15.17 -4.76
CA GLY A 108 -1.70 14.48 -5.52
C GLY A 108 -1.68 12.96 -5.34
N PHE A 109 -2.70 12.35 -4.73
CA PHE A 109 -2.78 10.93 -4.42
C PHE A 109 -2.51 10.04 -5.64
N PHE A 110 -3.21 10.28 -6.74
CA PHE A 110 -3.06 9.50 -7.97
C PHE A 110 -1.70 9.69 -8.63
N LYS A 111 -1.10 10.88 -8.53
CA LYS A 111 0.24 11.16 -9.05
C LYS A 111 1.30 10.35 -8.30
N GLU A 112 1.22 10.35 -6.97
CA GLU A 112 2.14 9.59 -6.13
C GLU A 112 2.03 8.08 -6.37
N LEU A 113 0.81 7.54 -6.52
CA LEU A 113 0.60 6.13 -6.83
C LEU A 113 1.05 5.75 -8.26
N THR A 114 0.92 6.67 -9.22
CA THR A 114 1.46 6.47 -10.56
C THR A 114 3.00 6.36 -10.53
N HIS A 115 3.66 7.22 -9.76
CA HIS A 115 5.12 7.12 -9.57
C HIS A 115 5.52 5.78 -8.93
N ILE A 116 4.76 5.32 -7.93
CA ILE A 116 4.98 4.02 -7.28
C ILE A 116 4.80 2.88 -8.28
N SER A 117 3.76 2.92 -9.13
CA SER A 117 3.53 1.90 -10.17
C SER A 117 4.69 1.82 -11.17
N LEU A 118 5.25 2.97 -11.57
CA LEU A 118 6.43 3.02 -12.43
C LEU A 118 7.67 2.44 -11.77
N GLU A 119 7.87 2.71 -10.47
CA GLU A 119 9.00 2.15 -9.71
C GLU A 119 8.87 0.63 -9.56
N VAL A 120 7.67 0.11 -9.29
CA VAL A 120 7.43 -1.35 -9.28
C VAL A 120 7.81 -1.97 -10.62
N LYS A 121 7.36 -1.38 -11.74
CA LYS A 121 7.71 -1.86 -13.09
C LYS A 121 9.22 -1.89 -13.32
N ARG A 122 9.95 -0.90 -12.81
CA ARG A 122 11.41 -0.84 -12.92
C ARG A 122 12.11 -1.94 -12.10
N LEU A 123 11.56 -2.30 -10.95
CA LEU A 123 12.16 -3.28 -10.05
C LEU A 123 11.92 -4.74 -10.47
N ILE A 124 10.93 -4.99 -11.33
CA ILE A 124 10.56 -6.34 -11.81
C ILE A 124 10.92 -6.61 -13.28
N ALA A 125 11.42 -5.59 -14.00
CA ALA A 125 11.88 -5.69 -15.39
C ALA A 125 13.34 -6.13 -15.47
#